data_AF-A0A939UAE1-F1
#
_entry.id   AF-A0A939UAE1-F1
#
_cell.length_a   1.000
_cell.length_b   1.000
_cell.length_c   1.000
_cell.angle_alpha   90.00
_cell.angle_beta   90.00
_cell.angle_gamma   90.00
#
_symmetry.space_group_name_H-M   'P 1'
#
loop_
_entity.id
_entity.type
_entity.pdbx_description
1 polymer ?
#
loop_
_entity_poly.entity_id
_entity_poly.type
_entity_poly.pdbx_seq_one_letter_code
_entity_poly.pdbx_strand_id
1 'polypeptide(L)'
;MTRKSSLLFVIFLIFSCSLWAASSSQTEWTLGAQKFSFTRNQSDSVSEGVAQMFPARILEKLSSGLYRNVTEDERLERELYTIKQDNKSLFLQLSAEVKRRDSLVTQNYSARELEKKIAEEDKKIKDIKDKLAANLEKQKKAAEQNEVQAASVATGASVSEKIVLYKKDISSLFTPSKDAQLLGLTSSLFEEEVLKANINCLITGSITAFDEYMSLTVYAHVFPGAKQIAVITEVGSLDDADLMAASIASKLTPELAAAMPCTIKINIEPQQALEVQKTYIDDILINNLDSEFTIDSGVHFIQFTAEGYKNAGTSYYFEGGQSYLITVNLVKTEETTIYLGSHKELGGSFLINGSSAQALTDGKGRIVINGNAVLGEFITEDKNTAYFYIPENKIIEDGLYTAKLKTVNHTDFIEKRRREMYLSYSILVTSLIPTIICSGTVKSYKAILADPQKQKKIDNLNEKISTANKWVLASNISSGISIACAVWFAFELYRYFTAANSVLPVSTSLQTNYIPAPVKEEQPPQAADQTEQAEQADQTAQTEEAEQADEPLLIEE
;
A
#
# COMPACT_ATOMS: atom_id res chain seq x y z
N MET A 1 -60.24 -35.53 28.77
CA MET A 1 -59.15 -34.94 29.57
C MET A 1 -57.82 -35.25 28.88
N THR A 2 -57.63 -34.76 27.64
CA THR A 2 -56.55 -35.24 26.75
C THR A 2 -56.39 -34.29 25.55
N ARG A 3 -55.93 -33.06 25.78
CA ARG A 3 -55.56 -32.15 24.66
C ARG A 3 -54.52 -31.08 24.99
N LYS A 4 -54.03 -31.02 26.23
CA LYS A 4 -53.02 -30.03 26.66
C LYS A 4 -51.57 -30.55 26.73
N SER A 5 -51.32 -31.86 26.62
CA SER A 5 -49.94 -32.40 26.68
C SER A 5 -49.23 -32.49 25.32
N SER A 6 -49.94 -32.56 24.19
CA SER A 6 -49.30 -32.63 22.87
C SER A 6 -48.73 -31.28 22.38
N LEU A 7 -49.31 -30.14 22.79
CA LEU A 7 -48.83 -28.83 22.34
C LEU A 7 -47.50 -28.44 23.02
N LEU A 8 -47.34 -28.84 24.29
CA LEU A 8 -46.12 -28.60 25.07
C LEU A 8 -44.95 -29.48 24.61
N PHE A 9 -45.23 -30.68 24.10
CA PHE A 9 -44.20 -31.57 23.56
C PHE A 9 -43.69 -31.11 22.19
N VAL A 10 -44.55 -30.56 21.34
CA VAL A 10 -44.16 -30.03 20.01
C VAL A 10 -43.39 -28.72 20.13
N ILE A 11 -43.72 -27.85 21.10
CA ILE A 11 -42.96 -26.62 21.36
C ILE A 11 -41.59 -26.95 21.97
N PHE A 12 -41.47 -27.99 22.81
CA PHE A 12 -40.17 -28.42 23.34
C PHE A 12 -39.29 -29.05 22.25
N LEU A 13 -39.87 -29.77 21.29
CA LEU A 13 -39.15 -30.41 20.19
C LEU A 13 -38.68 -29.42 19.10
N ILE A 14 -39.43 -28.31 18.90
CA ILE A 14 -39.02 -27.21 18.02
C ILE A 14 -37.97 -26.31 18.71
N PHE A 15 -37.98 -26.17 20.04
CA PHE A 15 -36.94 -25.44 20.77
C PHE A 15 -35.63 -26.23 20.95
N SER A 16 -35.66 -27.56 20.86
CA SER A 16 -34.45 -28.40 20.87
C SER A 16 -33.80 -28.60 19.50
N CYS A 17 -34.49 -28.27 18.40
CA CYS A 17 -33.94 -28.38 17.03
C CYS A 17 -33.36 -27.07 16.46
N SER A 18 -33.47 -25.94 17.17
CA SER A 18 -32.85 -24.66 16.78
C SER A 18 -31.55 -24.33 17.53
N LEU A 19 -30.99 -25.29 18.28
CA LEU A 19 -29.69 -25.18 18.96
C LEU A 19 -28.60 -26.10 18.39
N TRP A 20 -28.90 -26.75 17.26
CA TRP A 20 -27.93 -27.49 16.44
C TRP A 20 -27.99 -27.00 14.99
N ALA A 21 -27.92 -25.68 14.81
CA ALA A 21 -27.17 -25.19 13.67
C ALA A 21 -25.71 -25.55 13.99
N ALA A 22 -25.23 -26.62 13.37
CA ALA A 22 -23.82 -26.82 13.17
C ALA A 22 -23.33 -25.62 12.36
N SER A 23 -23.04 -24.51 13.05
CA SER A 23 -21.98 -23.62 12.63
C SER A 23 -20.79 -24.55 12.46
N SER A 24 -20.35 -24.74 11.22
CA SER A 24 -18.97 -25.16 10.96
C SER A 24 -18.11 -24.28 11.86
N SER A 25 -17.63 -24.82 12.98
CA SER A 25 -16.73 -24.10 13.85
C SER A 25 -15.43 -23.98 13.07
N GLN A 26 -15.32 -22.93 12.26
CA GLN A 26 -14.03 -22.46 11.81
C GLN A 26 -13.23 -22.23 13.09
N THR A 27 -12.23 -23.08 13.30
CA THR A 27 -11.28 -22.94 14.39
C THR A 27 -10.54 -21.62 14.18
N GLU A 28 -10.75 -20.68 15.10
CA GLU A 28 -10.10 -19.38 15.09
C GLU A 28 -8.67 -19.54 15.66
N TRP A 29 -7.67 -19.02 14.94
CA TRP A 29 -6.28 -18.95 15.39
C TRP A 29 -5.94 -17.52 15.78
N THR A 30 -5.64 -17.29 17.05
CA THR A 30 -5.57 -15.94 17.60
C THR A 30 -4.15 -15.36 17.52
N LEU A 31 -4.02 -14.22 16.82
CA LEU A 31 -2.80 -13.43 16.72
C LEU A 31 -2.84 -12.26 17.71
N GLY A 32 -1.89 -12.22 18.63
CA GLY A 32 -1.69 -11.10 19.56
C GLY A 32 -0.37 -10.38 19.32
N ALA A 33 -0.24 -9.17 19.83
CA ALA A 33 1.03 -8.45 19.89
C ALA A 33 1.27 -7.84 21.27
N GLN A 34 2.53 -7.64 21.63
CA GLN A 34 2.93 -6.92 22.84
C GLN A 34 3.44 -5.53 22.51
N LYS A 35 3.46 -4.65 23.52
CA LYS A 35 4.20 -3.40 23.46
C LYS A 35 5.67 -3.71 23.18
N PHE A 36 6.25 -3.06 22.17
CA PHE A 36 7.66 -3.28 21.81
C PHE A 36 8.59 -2.65 22.85
N SER A 37 9.75 -3.27 23.06
CA SER A 37 10.80 -2.68 23.89
C SER A 37 11.43 -1.52 23.14
N PHE A 38 11.56 -0.36 23.78
CA PHE A 38 12.14 0.83 23.15
C PHE A 38 13.42 1.22 23.86
N THR A 39 14.52 1.27 23.11
CA THR A 39 15.84 1.66 23.60
C THR A 39 16.26 2.95 22.92
N ARG A 40 16.38 4.02 23.71
CA ARG A 40 16.96 5.31 23.31
C ARG A 40 17.78 5.85 24.48
N ASN A 41 18.87 6.56 24.19
CA ASN A 41 19.75 7.13 25.22
C ASN A 41 19.09 8.19 26.13
N GLN A 42 17.83 8.57 25.91
CA GLN A 42 17.04 9.48 26.75
C GLN A 42 15.56 9.02 26.80
N SER A 43 14.95 9.04 27.99
CA SER A 43 13.59 8.55 28.24
C SER A 43 12.55 9.69 28.19
N ASP A 44 11.68 9.68 27.18
CA ASP A 44 10.58 10.64 27.02
C ASP A 44 9.24 9.95 26.71
N SER A 45 8.13 10.65 26.96
CA SER A 45 6.74 10.21 26.64
C SER A 45 6.55 9.80 25.16
N VAL A 46 7.37 10.33 24.26
CA VAL A 46 7.42 9.95 22.83
C VAL A 46 7.77 8.47 22.65
N SER A 47 8.63 7.91 23.50
CA SER A 47 9.03 6.49 23.45
C SER A 47 7.86 5.53 23.69
N GLU A 48 6.94 5.91 24.57
CA GLU A 48 5.81 5.08 24.96
C GLU A 48 4.73 5.03 23.86
N GLY A 49 4.49 6.16 23.18
CA GLY A 49 3.61 6.22 22.02
C GLY A 49 4.13 5.37 20.86
N VAL A 50 5.42 5.50 20.52
CA VAL A 50 6.04 4.74 19.41
C VAL A 50 6.03 3.22 19.68
N ALA A 51 6.32 2.81 20.92
CA ALA A 51 6.33 1.41 21.33
C ALA A 51 4.95 0.71 21.25
N GLN A 52 3.85 1.47 21.32
CA GLN A 52 2.48 0.97 21.15
C GLN A 52 2.00 1.09 19.69
N MET A 53 2.47 2.10 18.97
CA MET A 53 2.06 2.40 17.60
C MET A 53 2.46 1.30 16.62
N PHE A 54 3.71 0.85 16.62
CA PHE A 54 4.19 -0.14 15.65
C PHE A 54 3.45 -1.48 15.72
N PRO A 55 3.27 -2.11 16.90
CA PRO A 55 2.47 -3.32 17.01
C PRO A 55 1.06 -3.17 16.41
N ALA A 56 0.37 -2.07 16.73
CA ALA A 56 -0.98 -1.80 16.24
C ALA A 56 -1.00 -1.63 14.71
N ARG A 57 -0.07 -0.87 14.12
CA ARG A 57 0.01 -0.71 12.66
C ARG A 57 0.34 -2.01 11.93
N ILE A 58 1.23 -2.84 12.49
CA ILE A 58 1.53 -4.17 11.92
C ILE A 58 0.28 -5.05 11.96
N LEU A 59 -0.44 -5.10 13.10
CA LEU A 59 -1.69 -5.84 13.21
C LEU A 59 -2.78 -5.32 12.26
N GLU A 60 -2.85 -4.01 12.03
CA GLU A 60 -3.75 -3.41 11.04
C GLU A 60 -3.48 -3.97 9.63
N LYS A 61 -2.22 -4.00 9.20
CA LYS A 61 -1.84 -4.54 7.89
C LYS A 61 -2.08 -6.06 7.79
N LEU A 62 -1.94 -6.80 8.89
CA LEU A 62 -2.21 -8.25 8.96
C LEU A 62 -3.69 -8.61 9.15
N SER A 63 -4.56 -7.63 9.39
CA SER A 63 -5.98 -7.87 9.68
C SER A 63 -6.82 -8.34 8.48
N SER A 64 -6.25 -8.29 7.27
CA SER A 64 -6.83 -8.95 6.08
C SER A 64 -7.06 -10.43 6.43
N GLY A 65 -8.22 -10.99 6.12
CA GLY A 65 -8.65 -12.32 6.58
C GLY A 65 -7.73 -13.47 6.14
N LEU A 66 -6.60 -13.61 6.82
CA LEU A 66 -5.58 -14.61 6.61
C LEU A 66 -6.04 -15.96 7.17
N TYR A 67 -5.51 -17.02 6.58
CA TYR A 67 -5.70 -18.38 7.04
C TYR A 67 -4.33 -19.00 7.30
N ARG A 68 -4.21 -19.74 8.39
CA ARG A 68 -3.03 -20.51 8.74
C ARG A 68 -3.27 -21.98 8.45
N ASN A 69 -2.38 -22.60 7.70
CA ASN A 69 -2.31 -24.05 7.60
C ASN A 69 -1.57 -24.58 8.84
N VAL A 70 -2.28 -25.28 9.72
CA VAL A 70 -1.66 -25.83 10.93
C VAL A 70 -0.78 -27.01 10.52
N THR A 71 0.52 -26.88 10.78
CA THR A 71 1.48 -27.94 10.49
C THR A 71 1.29 -29.12 11.44
N GLU A 72 1.70 -30.32 11.01
CA GLU A 72 1.60 -31.51 11.87
C GLU A 72 2.46 -31.37 13.14
N ASP A 73 3.60 -30.67 13.06
CA ASP A 73 4.41 -30.31 14.23
C ASP A 73 3.65 -29.44 15.23
N GLU A 74 2.92 -28.41 14.75
CA GLU A 74 2.12 -27.55 15.62
C GLU A 74 0.96 -28.34 16.27
N ARG A 75 0.33 -29.28 15.53
CA ARG A 75 -0.69 -30.17 16.08
C ARG A 75 -0.13 -31.08 17.17
N LEU A 76 1.05 -31.66 16.94
CA LEU A 76 1.75 -32.47 17.92
C LEU A 76 2.07 -31.66 19.18
N GLU A 77 2.62 -30.45 19.03
CA GLU A 77 2.97 -29.58 20.17
C GLU A 77 1.73 -29.23 21.00
N ARG A 78 0.59 -28.93 20.36
CA ARG A 78 -0.69 -28.70 21.04
C ARG A 78 -1.15 -29.95 21.82
N GLU A 79 -1.08 -31.13 21.21
CA GLU A 79 -1.45 -32.39 21.88
C GLU A 79 -0.53 -32.68 23.07
N LEU A 80 0.80 -32.59 22.88
CA LEU A 80 1.79 -32.78 23.93
C LEU A 80 1.59 -31.81 25.10
N TYR A 81 1.21 -30.56 24.81
CA TYR A 81 0.90 -29.58 25.84
C TYR A 81 -0.32 -30.00 26.66
N THR A 82 -1.42 -30.44 26.03
CA THR A 82 -2.61 -30.93 26.76
C THR A 82 -2.28 -32.11 27.66
N ILE A 83 -1.50 -33.07 27.15
CA ILE A 83 -1.04 -34.23 27.92
C ILE A 83 -0.17 -33.78 29.11
N LYS A 84 0.73 -32.80 28.92
CA LYS A 84 1.57 -32.25 29.99
C LYS A 84 0.74 -31.57 31.08
N GLN A 85 -0.29 -30.81 30.70
CA GLN A 85 -1.18 -30.15 31.64
C GLN A 85 -2.01 -31.15 32.45
N ASP A 86 -2.53 -32.18 31.77
CA ASP A 86 -3.22 -33.28 32.42
C ASP A 86 -2.30 -34.02 33.40
N ASN A 87 -1.07 -34.33 33.00
CA ASN A 87 -0.07 -34.97 33.85
C ASN A 87 0.27 -34.11 35.07
N LYS A 88 0.43 -32.79 34.91
CA LYS A 88 0.65 -31.86 36.03
C LYS A 88 -0.53 -31.89 37.02
N SER A 89 -1.76 -31.87 36.51
CA SER A 89 -2.96 -31.95 37.35
C SER A 89 -3.07 -33.28 38.11
N LEU A 90 -2.82 -34.40 37.43
CA LEU A 90 -2.84 -35.75 38.00
C LEU A 90 -1.73 -35.93 39.03
N PHE A 91 -0.54 -35.36 38.79
CA PHE A 91 0.56 -35.42 39.75
C PHE A 91 0.26 -34.62 41.03
N LEU A 92 -0.37 -33.44 40.91
CA LEU A 92 -0.82 -32.67 42.08
C LEU A 92 -1.89 -33.43 42.87
N GLN A 93 -2.85 -34.06 42.18
CA GLN A 93 -3.85 -34.93 42.81
C GLN A 93 -3.18 -36.11 43.52
N LEU A 94 -2.23 -36.79 42.86
CA LEU A 94 -1.47 -37.89 43.45
C LEU A 94 -0.75 -37.45 44.73
N SER A 95 -0.08 -36.29 44.70
CA SER A 95 0.59 -35.73 45.88
C SER A 95 -0.39 -35.45 47.03
N ALA A 96 -1.57 -34.90 46.71
CA ALA A 96 -2.60 -34.62 47.71
C ALA A 96 -3.18 -35.91 48.32
N GLU A 97 -3.49 -36.92 47.51
CA GLU A 97 -4.05 -38.18 48.01
C GLU A 97 -3.02 -39.00 48.80
N VAL A 98 -1.74 -38.99 48.39
CA VAL A 98 -0.65 -39.61 49.19
C VAL A 98 -0.51 -38.91 50.55
N LYS A 99 -0.53 -37.57 50.58
CA LYS A 99 -0.52 -36.82 51.84
C LYS A 99 -1.75 -37.13 52.71
N ARG A 100 -2.93 -37.28 52.11
CA ARG A 100 -4.14 -37.69 52.86
C ARG A 100 -3.96 -39.09 53.44
N ARG A 101 -3.53 -40.06 52.66
CA ARG A 101 -3.24 -41.43 53.14
C ARG A 101 -2.28 -41.41 54.32
N ASP A 102 -1.17 -40.67 54.21
CA ASP A 102 -0.16 -40.61 55.27
C ASP A 102 -0.69 -39.88 56.52
N SER A 103 -1.57 -38.88 56.35
CA SER A 103 -2.24 -38.19 57.46
C SER A 103 -3.25 -39.06 58.20
N LEU A 104 -3.77 -40.13 57.60
CA LEU A 104 -4.69 -41.04 58.29
C LEU A 104 -3.98 -41.83 59.38
N VAL A 105 -2.68 -42.10 59.22
CA VAL A 105 -1.85 -42.86 60.17
C VAL A 105 -1.65 -42.10 61.49
N THR A 106 -1.73 -40.77 61.46
CA THR A 106 -1.55 -39.92 62.65
C THR A 106 -2.87 -39.57 63.36
N GLN A 107 -4.00 -40.05 62.85
CA GLN A 107 -5.33 -39.79 63.42
C GLN A 107 -5.77 -40.90 64.39
N ASN A 108 -6.56 -40.55 65.40
CA ASN A 108 -7.08 -41.49 66.40
C ASN A 108 -8.25 -42.35 65.85
N TYR A 109 -7.95 -43.27 64.93
CA TYR A 109 -8.89 -44.27 64.43
C TYR A 109 -8.70 -45.62 65.12
N SER A 110 -9.76 -46.43 65.15
CA SER A 110 -9.60 -47.86 65.46
C SER A 110 -8.85 -48.58 64.32
N ALA A 111 -8.10 -49.64 64.64
CA ALA A 111 -7.26 -50.34 63.65
C ALA A 111 -8.02 -50.78 62.40
N ARG A 112 -9.28 -51.22 62.57
CA ARG A 112 -10.14 -51.68 61.47
C ARG A 112 -10.65 -50.54 60.58
N GLU A 113 -10.93 -49.37 61.18
CA GLU A 113 -11.36 -48.18 60.42
C GLU A 113 -10.20 -47.55 59.65
N LEU A 114 -9.00 -47.57 60.24
CA LEU A 114 -7.78 -47.11 59.59
C LEU A 114 -7.48 -47.93 58.33
N GLU A 115 -7.53 -49.26 58.43
CA GLU A 115 -7.28 -50.17 57.30
C GLU A 115 -8.26 -49.93 56.14
N LYS A 116 -9.55 -49.73 56.45
CA LYS A 116 -10.58 -49.43 55.44
C LYS A 116 -10.31 -48.11 54.72
N LYS A 117 -9.97 -47.03 55.45
CA LYS A 117 -9.70 -45.72 54.86
C LYS A 117 -8.41 -45.71 54.04
N ILE A 118 -7.37 -46.42 54.47
CA ILE A 118 -6.14 -46.59 53.70
C ILE A 118 -6.42 -47.31 52.38
N ALA A 119 -7.22 -48.39 52.41
CA ALA A 119 -7.58 -49.13 51.20
C ALA A 119 -8.41 -48.28 50.21
N GLU A 120 -9.29 -47.41 50.71
CA GLU A 120 -10.04 -46.46 49.89
C GLU A 120 -9.12 -45.43 49.21
N GLU A 121 -8.12 -44.89 49.93
CA GLU A 121 -7.14 -43.96 49.34
C GLU A 121 -6.14 -44.65 48.39
N ASP A 122 -5.70 -45.87 48.69
CA ASP A 122 -4.83 -46.64 47.81
C ASP A 122 -5.52 -46.97 46.47
N LYS A 123 -6.84 -47.17 46.47
CA LYS A 123 -7.62 -47.31 45.24
C LYS A 123 -7.57 -46.04 44.39
N LYS A 124 -7.76 -44.86 44.99
CA LYS A 124 -7.66 -43.59 44.26
C LYS A 124 -6.24 -43.34 43.74
N ILE A 125 -5.22 -43.63 44.54
CA ILE A 125 -3.81 -43.53 44.14
C ILE A 125 -3.54 -44.43 42.93
N LYS A 126 -4.07 -45.66 42.93
CA LYS A 126 -3.93 -46.59 41.80
C LYS A 126 -4.61 -46.05 40.54
N ASP A 127 -5.86 -45.58 40.64
CA ASP A 127 -6.59 -45.02 39.50
C ASP A 127 -5.84 -43.82 38.87
N ILE A 128 -5.20 -42.97 39.69
CA ILE A 128 -4.37 -41.85 39.21
C ILE A 128 -3.09 -42.34 38.52
N LYS A 129 -2.43 -43.37 39.06
CA LYS A 129 -1.24 -43.98 38.44
C LYS A 129 -1.55 -44.62 37.09
N ASP A 130 -2.68 -45.30 36.99
CA ASP A 130 -3.13 -45.94 35.73
C ASP A 130 -3.41 -44.87 34.66
N LYS A 131 -4.02 -43.73 35.04
CA LYS A 131 -4.20 -42.58 34.13
C LYS A 131 -2.88 -41.96 33.66
N LEU A 132 -1.90 -41.82 34.56
CA LEU A 132 -0.56 -41.32 34.20
C LEU A 132 0.16 -42.27 33.23
N ALA A 133 0.07 -43.58 33.46
CA ALA A 133 0.63 -44.58 32.54
C ALA A 133 -0.01 -44.52 31.15
N ALA A 134 -1.34 -44.37 31.09
CA ALA A 134 -2.06 -44.21 29.82
C ALA A 134 -1.66 -42.92 29.08
N ASN A 135 -1.45 -41.81 29.79
CA ASN A 135 -0.99 -40.55 29.18
C ASN A 135 0.43 -40.69 28.62
N LEU A 136 1.33 -41.43 29.28
CA LEU A 136 2.67 -41.70 28.79
C LEU A 136 2.66 -42.55 27.51
N GLU A 137 1.72 -43.49 27.40
CA GLU A 137 1.52 -44.28 26.18
C GLU A 137 0.95 -43.42 25.03
N LYS A 138 -0.04 -42.56 25.32
CA LYS A 138 -0.57 -41.59 24.35
C LYS A 138 0.52 -40.68 23.80
N GLN A 139 1.39 -40.16 24.68
CA GLN A 139 2.51 -39.31 24.29
C GLN A 139 3.45 -40.00 23.29
N LYS A 140 3.76 -41.29 23.51
CA LYS A 140 4.59 -42.07 22.59
C LYS A 140 3.91 -42.29 21.24
N LYS A 141 2.63 -42.68 21.25
CA LYS A 141 1.86 -42.89 20.02
C LYS A 141 1.72 -41.61 19.18
N ALA A 142 1.51 -40.45 19.82
CA ALA A 142 1.43 -39.17 19.12
C ALA A 142 2.75 -38.82 18.41
N ALA A 143 3.89 -39.06 19.06
CA ALA A 143 5.21 -38.85 18.44
C ALA A 143 5.45 -39.80 17.26
N GLU A 144 5.15 -41.09 17.42
CA GLU A 144 5.28 -42.09 16.34
C GLU A 144 4.38 -41.79 15.14
N GLN A 145 3.15 -41.31 15.39
CA GLN A 145 2.21 -40.93 14.32
C GLN A 145 2.65 -39.69 13.55
N ASN A 146 3.23 -38.70 14.23
CA ASN A 146 3.75 -37.50 13.54
C ASN A 146 4.93 -37.85 12.62
N GLU A 147 5.85 -38.72 13.06
CA GLU A 147 6.98 -39.15 12.20
C GLU A 147 6.51 -39.83 10.90
N VAL A 148 5.44 -40.64 10.98
CA VAL A 148 4.87 -41.31 9.80
C VAL A 148 4.13 -40.30 8.89
N GLN A 149 3.42 -39.33 9.48
CA GLN A 149 2.66 -38.33 8.71
C GLN A 149 3.58 -37.29 8.06
N ALA A 150 4.61 -36.83 8.76
CA ALA A 150 5.66 -35.94 8.24
C ALA A 150 6.46 -36.56 7.09
N ALA A 151 6.48 -37.90 6.96
CA ALA A 151 7.09 -38.59 5.82
C ALA A 151 6.15 -38.72 4.59
N SER A 152 4.85 -38.42 4.73
CA SER A 152 3.81 -38.69 3.73
C SER A 152 3.24 -37.43 3.03
N VAL A 153 3.98 -36.32 3.06
CA VAL A 153 3.59 -34.92 2.71
C VAL A 153 2.98 -34.71 1.30
N ALA A 154 2.77 -35.76 0.50
CA ALA A 154 2.16 -35.65 -0.81
C ALA A 154 0.61 -35.62 -0.83
N THR A 155 -0.13 -35.95 0.24
CA THR A 155 -1.62 -36.13 0.12
C THR A 155 -2.49 -35.81 1.36
N GLY A 156 -1.99 -35.13 2.39
CA GLY A 156 -2.75 -34.90 3.63
C GLY A 156 -3.59 -33.62 3.62
N ALA A 157 -4.88 -33.73 3.94
CA ALA A 157 -5.81 -32.61 4.10
C ALA A 157 -5.29 -31.57 5.12
N SER A 158 -4.86 -30.41 4.63
CA SER A 158 -4.48 -29.25 5.46
C SER A 158 -5.65 -28.80 6.33
N VAL A 159 -5.44 -28.74 7.65
CA VAL A 159 -6.38 -28.08 8.56
C VAL A 159 -6.09 -26.59 8.52
N SER A 160 -6.97 -25.84 7.86
CA SER A 160 -6.87 -24.39 7.74
C SER A 160 -7.66 -23.71 8.85
N GLU A 161 -6.98 -22.91 9.68
CA GLU A 161 -7.56 -22.09 10.75
C GLU A 161 -7.58 -20.62 10.33
N LYS A 162 -8.66 -19.91 10.64
CA LYS A 162 -8.75 -18.47 10.31
C LYS A 162 -7.97 -17.66 11.32
N ILE A 163 -7.06 -16.79 10.86
CA ILE A 163 -6.32 -15.87 11.74
C ILE A 163 -7.25 -14.76 12.20
N VAL A 164 -7.35 -14.57 13.52
CA VAL A 164 -8.18 -13.56 14.17
C VAL A 164 -7.32 -12.77 15.15
N LEU A 165 -7.51 -11.45 15.22
CA LEU A 165 -6.76 -10.62 16.17
C LEU A 165 -7.22 -10.86 17.61
N TYR A 166 -6.30 -10.73 18.56
CA TYR A 166 -6.59 -10.78 19.99
C TYR A 166 -7.70 -9.78 20.35
N LYS A 167 -8.74 -10.25 21.05
CA LYS A 167 -9.98 -9.48 21.35
C LYS A 167 -10.70 -8.89 20.13
N LYS A 168 -10.35 -9.32 18.91
CA LYS A 168 -10.88 -8.79 17.64
C LYS A 168 -10.64 -7.27 17.50
N ASP A 169 -9.55 -6.77 18.08
CA ASP A 169 -9.23 -5.34 18.14
C ASP A 169 -7.73 -5.12 17.86
N ILE A 170 -7.45 -4.18 16.95
CA ILE A 170 -6.10 -3.81 16.49
C ILE A 170 -5.31 -3.12 17.61
N SER A 171 -5.99 -2.39 18.51
CA SER A 171 -5.37 -1.62 19.58
C SER A 171 -5.14 -2.44 20.87
N SER A 172 -5.72 -3.64 20.94
CA SER A 172 -5.64 -4.50 22.11
C SER A 172 -4.32 -5.29 22.15
N LEU A 173 -3.33 -4.76 22.88
CA LEU A 173 -2.05 -5.44 23.09
C LEU A 173 -2.08 -6.37 24.32
N PHE A 174 -1.45 -7.53 24.19
CA PHE A 174 -1.29 -8.47 25.29
C PHE A 174 -0.24 -7.97 26.29
N THR A 175 -0.64 -7.88 27.56
CA THR A 175 0.24 -7.43 28.65
C THR A 175 0.37 -8.56 29.68
N PRO A 176 1.53 -9.23 29.76
CA PRO A 176 1.80 -10.27 30.74
C PRO A 176 2.09 -9.66 32.12
N SER A 177 1.99 -10.47 33.17
CA SER A 177 2.30 -10.06 34.54
C SER A 177 3.78 -9.65 34.69
N LYS A 178 4.10 -8.84 35.71
CA LYS A 178 5.48 -8.39 35.95
C LYS A 178 6.42 -9.58 36.20
N ASP A 179 5.94 -10.62 36.86
CA ASP A 179 6.72 -11.83 37.14
C ASP A 179 6.99 -12.63 35.86
N ALA A 180 6.00 -12.72 34.97
CA ALA A 180 6.17 -13.33 33.64
C ALA A 180 7.18 -12.57 32.78
N GLN A 181 7.13 -11.23 32.80
CA GLN A 181 8.06 -10.39 32.05
C GLN A 181 9.51 -10.59 32.50
N LEU A 182 9.75 -10.72 33.81
CA LEU A 182 11.08 -10.96 34.36
C LEU A 182 11.65 -12.33 34.00
N LEU A 183 10.80 -13.35 33.90
CA LEU A 183 11.21 -14.72 33.55
C LEU A 183 11.40 -14.93 32.04
N GLY A 184 10.87 -14.04 31.21
CA GLY A 184 11.05 -14.06 29.76
C GLY A 184 10.07 -14.97 29.01
N LEU A 185 10.10 -14.87 27.67
CA LEU A 185 9.12 -15.46 26.75
C LEU A 185 9.07 -17.00 26.77
N THR A 186 10.21 -17.64 27.03
CA THR A 186 10.37 -19.10 27.05
C THR A 186 10.00 -19.73 28.40
N SER A 187 9.62 -18.91 29.39
CA SER A 187 9.25 -19.41 30.70
C SER A 187 7.85 -20.04 30.71
N SER A 188 7.67 -21.09 31.49
CA SER A 188 6.35 -21.75 31.60
C SER A 188 5.27 -20.84 32.17
N LEU A 189 5.63 -19.86 33.01
CA LEU A 189 4.68 -18.91 33.57
C LEU A 189 4.15 -17.95 32.49
N PHE A 190 5.04 -17.45 31.62
CA PHE A 190 4.66 -16.61 30.50
C PHE A 190 3.78 -17.37 29.49
N GLU A 191 4.17 -18.59 29.13
CA GLU A 191 3.39 -19.47 28.25
C GLU A 191 1.98 -19.74 28.83
N GLU A 192 1.87 -20.04 30.12
CA GLU A 192 0.56 -20.23 30.78
C GLU A 192 -0.34 -18.98 30.69
N GLU A 193 0.22 -17.77 30.79
CA GLU A 193 -0.54 -16.52 30.66
C GLU A 193 -1.01 -16.26 29.22
N VAL A 194 -0.16 -16.52 28.23
CA VAL A 194 -0.49 -16.39 26.80
C VAL A 194 -1.61 -17.36 26.41
N LEU A 195 -1.50 -18.61 26.84
CA LEU A 195 -2.50 -19.65 26.54
C LEU A 195 -3.82 -19.41 27.30
N LYS A 196 -3.78 -18.88 28.54
CA LYS A 196 -5.00 -18.42 29.25
C LYS A 196 -5.70 -17.27 28.52
N ALA A 197 -4.93 -16.42 27.83
CA ALA A 197 -5.48 -15.36 26.98
C ALA A 197 -5.97 -15.87 25.62
N ASN A 198 -5.88 -17.19 25.35
CA ASN A 198 -6.26 -17.83 24.10
C ASN A 198 -5.50 -17.26 22.89
N ILE A 199 -4.21 -16.96 23.06
CA ILE A 199 -3.33 -16.45 21.99
C ILE A 199 -2.50 -17.62 21.45
N ASN A 200 -2.54 -17.85 20.14
CA ASN A 200 -1.76 -18.90 19.48
C ASN A 200 -0.42 -18.37 18.96
N CYS A 201 -0.36 -17.13 18.50
CA CYS A 201 0.89 -16.48 18.13
C CYS A 201 1.00 -15.09 18.72
N LEU A 202 2.20 -14.78 19.22
CA LEU A 202 2.51 -13.51 19.83
C LEU A 202 3.63 -12.80 19.06
N ILE A 203 3.32 -11.61 18.57
CA ILE A 203 4.28 -10.69 17.98
C ILE A 203 4.92 -9.86 19.10
N THR A 204 6.25 -9.91 19.17
CA THR A 204 7.06 -9.07 20.05
C THR A 204 8.08 -8.31 19.21
N GLY A 205 8.74 -7.31 19.79
CA GLY A 205 9.68 -6.52 19.02
C GLY A 205 10.51 -5.58 19.88
N SER A 206 11.60 -5.12 19.29
CA SER A 206 12.51 -4.15 19.87
C SER A 206 12.78 -3.01 18.89
N ILE A 207 12.72 -1.79 19.39
CA ILE A 207 12.98 -0.56 18.66
C ILE A 207 14.24 0.05 19.24
N THR A 208 15.24 0.27 18.39
CA THR A 208 16.46 0.98 18.76
C THR A 208 16.55 2.26 17.93
N ALA A 209 16.46 3.42 18.58
CA ALA A 209 16.47 4.71 17.90
C ALA A 209 17.84 5.38 17.95
N PHE A 210 18.35 5.79 16.79
CA PHE A 210 19.58 6.55 16.60
C PHE A 210 19.28 7.84 15.83
N ASP A 211 19.23 8.95 16.55
CA ASP A 211 18.94 10.29 16.01
C ASP A 211 17.63 10.35 15.22
N GLU A 212 17.68 10.48 13.88
CA GLU A 212 16.51 10.51 12.99
C GLU A 212 16.08 9.12 12.48
N TYR A 213 16.88 8.08 12.69
CA TYR A 213 16.61 6.72 12.23
C TYR A 213 16.29 5.78 13.39
N MET A 214 15.54 4.73 13.11
CA MET A 214 15.30 3.63 14.04
C MET A 214 15.43 2.28 13.35
N SER A 215 15.96 1.32 14.09
CA SER A 215 15.92 -0.10 13.75
C SER A 215 14.79 -0.77 14.52
N LEU A 216 13.87 -1.38 13.79
CA LEU A 216 12.74 -2.13 14.31
C LEU A 216 12.96 -3.61 14.01
N THR A 217 13.15 -4.42 15.05
CA THR A 217 13.21 -5.88 14.94
C THR A 217 11.94 -6.47 15.53
N VAL A 218 11.26 -7.31 14.76
CA VAL A 218 10.00 -7.97 15.11
C VAL A 218 10.20 -9.49 15.12
N TYR A 219 9.66 -10.13 16.14
CA TYR A 219 9.70 -11.58 16.36
C TYR A 219 8.28 -12.11 16.43
N ALA A 220 8.01 -13.23 15.74
CA ALA A 220 6.75 -13.96 15.88
C ALA A 220 7.00 -15.33 16.53
N HIS A 221 6.27 -15.59 17.61
CA HIS A 221 6.38 -16.84 18.38
C HIS A 221 5.03 -17.57 18.39
N VAL A 222 5.03 -18.86 18.08
CA VAL A 222 3.86 -19.73 18.16
C VAL A 222 3.85 -20.45 19.50
N PHE A 223 2.66 -20.59 20.07
CA PHE A 223 2.38 -21.26 21.32
C PHE A 223 1.42 -22.44 21.10
N PRO A 224 1.56 -23.55 21.85
CA PRO A 224 2.52 -23.79 22.94
C PRO A 224 3.97 -23.99 22.46
N GLY A 225 4.96 -23.86 23.35
CA GLY A 225 6.39 -24.07 23.07
C GLY A 225 7.22 -22.81 22.80
N ALA A 226 6.57 -21.65 22.61
CA ALA A 226 7.23 -20.37 22.28
C ALA A 226 8.19 -20.49 21.09
N LYS A 227 7.81 -21.27 20.06
CA LYS A 227 8.63 -21.53 18.88
C LYS A 227 8.69 -20.27 18.01
N GLN A 228 9.88 -19.75 17.78
CA GLN A 228 10.08 -18.61 16.91
C GLN A 228 9.91 -19.03 15.44
N ILE A 229 8.96 -18.42 14.73
CA ILE A 229 8.68 -18.70 13.32
C ILE A 229 9.27 -17.64 12.38
N ALA A 230 9.43 -16.41 12.85
CA ALA A 230 9.96 -15.33 12.02
C ALA A 230 10.74 -14.30 12.85
N VAL A 231 11.78 -13.73 12.24
CA VAL A 231 12.52 -12.56 12.72
C VAL A 231 12.74 -11.61 11.56
N ILE A 232 12.19 -10.40 11.65
CA ILE A 232 12.26 -9.41 10.59
C ILE A 232 12.84 -8.14 11.18
N THR A 233 13.85 -7.57 10.53
CA THR A 233 14.42 -6.28 10.92
C THR A 233 14.23 -5.29 9.78
N GLU A 234 13.72 -4.11 10.10
CA GLU A 234 13.61 -2.97 9.19
C GLU A 234 14.25 -1.72 9.79
N VAL A 235 14.81 -0.88 8.93
CA VAL A 235 15.44 0.38 9.34
C VAL A 235 14.80 1.53 8.57
N GLY A 236 14.40 2.58 9.27
CA GLY A 236 13.76 3.73 8.65
C GLY A 236 13.62 4.91 9.60
N SER A 237 13.04 6.01 9.11
CA SER A 237 12.69 7.15 9.95
C SER A 237 11.31 6.97 10.60
N LEU A 238 10.95 7.82 11.57
CA LEU A 238 9.60 7.79 12.14
C LEU A 238 8.53 8.20 11.11
N ASP A 239 8.90 9.03 10.13
CA ASP A 239 8.00 9.46 9.05
C ASP A 239 7.63 8.29 8.13
N ASP A 240 8.52 7.28 8.03
CA ASP A 240 8.33 6.06 7.23
C ASP A 240 7.62 4.93 8.01
N ALA A 241 7.05 5.22 9.19
CA ALA A 241 6.50 4.18 10.07
C ALA A 241 5.42 3.30 9.40
N ASP A 242 4.60 3.87 8.51
CA ASP A 242 3.59 3.12 7.74
C ASP A 242 4.22 2.17 6.73
N LEU A 243 5.27 2.62 6.04
CA LEU A 243 5.99 1.85 5.04
C LEU A 243 6.77 0.71 5.71
N MET A 244 7.41 0.99 6.85
CA MET A 244 8.06 -0.03 7.68
C MET A 244 7.06 -1.08 8.16
N ALA A 245 5.91 -0.66 8.71
CA ALA A 245 4.87 -1.60 9.17
C ALA A 245 4.31 -2.45 8.03
N ALA A 246 4.11 -1.88 6.84
CA ALA A 246 3.68 -2.61 5.65
C ALA A 246 4.74 -3.63 5.17
N SER A 247 6.02 -3.25 5.13
CA SER A 247 7.12 -4.16 4.78
C SER A 247 7.23 -5.33 5.77
N ILE A 248 7.10 -5.06 7.07
CA ILE A 248 7.12 -6.12 8.08
C ILE A 248 5.92 -7.05 7.91
N ALA A 249 4.72 -6.49 7.74
CA ALA A 249 3.52 -7.29 7.57
C ALA A 249 3.57 -8.17 6.31
N SER A 250 4.08 -7.67 5.18
CA SER A 250 4.22 -8.46 3.96
C SER A 250 5.19 -9.63 4.15
N LYS A 251 6.33 -9.39 4.82
CA LYS A 251 7.31 -10.45 5.16
C LYS A 251 6.79 -11.44 6.21
N LEU A 252 5.92 -11.01 7.13
CA LEU A 252 5.36 -11.87 8.17
C LEU A 252 4.18 -12.72 7.68
N THR A 253 3.46 -12.24 6.66
CA THR A 253 2.28 -12.91 6.09
C THR A 253 2.53 -14.36 5.68
N PRO A 254 3.55 -14.70 4.86
CA PRO A 254 3.79 -16.09 4.47
C PRO A 254 4.12 -17.00 5.66
N GLU A 255 4.90 -16.50 6.63
CA GLU A 255 5.27 -17.23 7.86
C GLU A 255 4.06 -17.51 8.76
N LEU A 256 3.15 -16.55 8.88
CA LEU A 256 1.91 -16.70 9.64
C LEU A 256 0.92 -17.63 8.94
N ALA A 257 0.83 -17.57 7.61
CA ALA A 257 0.00 -18.46 6.83
C ALA A 257 0.51 -19.91 6.88
N ALA A 258 1.82 -20.11 7.10
CA ALA A 258 2.50 -21.41 7.02
C ALA A 258 2.09 -22.17 5.76
N ALA A 259 1.91 -21.44 4.67
CA ALA A 259 1.34 -21.98 3.47
C ALA A 259 2.39 -22.72 2.66
N MET A 260 2.02 -23.87 2.12
CA MET A 260 2.90 -24.60 1.22
C MET A 260 3.11 -23.76 -0.04
N PRO A 261 4.33 -23.76 -0.63
CA PRO A 261 4.55 -23.11 -1.91
C PRO A 261 3.61 -23.72 -2.97
N CYS A 262 3.25 -22.92 -3.95
CA CYS A 262 2.50 -23.37 -5.12
C CYS A 262 3.41 -23.36 -6.35
N THR A 263 3.12 -24.24 -7.29
CA THR A 263 3.91 -24.38 -8.52
C THR A 263 3.16 -23.72 -9.66
N ILE A 264 3.81 -22.80 -10.37
CA ILE A 264 3.21 -22.13 -11.53
C ILE A 264 3.94 -22.55 -12.80
N LYS A 265 3.14 -22.85 -13.81
CA LYS A 265 3.57 -23.02 -15.20
C LYS A 265 2.95 -21.93 -16.05
N ILE A 266 3.76 -21.25 -16.86
CA ILE A 266 3.31 -20.18 -17.76
C ILE A 266 3.35 -20.72 -19.20
N ASN A 267 2.29 -20.46 -19.96
CA ASN A 267 2.20 -20.71 -21.39
C ASN A 267 1.90 -19.39 -22.12
N ILE A 268 2.68 -19.03 -23.12
CA ILE A 268 2.56 -17.75 -23.85
C ILE A 268 2.29 -18.03 -25.33
N GLU A 269 1.21 -17.46 -25.84
CA GLU A 269 0.84 -17.50 -27.25
C GLU A 269 0.80 -16.06 -27.82
N PRO A 270 1.32 -15.80 -29.03
CA PRO A 270 2.01 -16.71 -29.95
C PRO A 270 3.48 -16.99 -29.54
N GLN A 271 4.03 -18.13 -30.00
CA GLN A 271 5.37 -18.61 -29.62
C GLN A 271 6.52 -17.64 -29.97
N GLN A 272 6.32 -16.75 -30.95
CA GLN A 272 7.26 -15.67 -31.31
C GLN A 272 7.41 -14.62 -30.20
N ALA A 273 6.41 -14.45 -29.34
CA ALA A 273 6.49 -13.54 -28.21
C ALA A 273 7.37 -14.12 -27.08
N LEU A 274 7.49 -15.45 -26.97
CA LEU A 274 8.22 -16.14 -25.90
C LEU A 274 9.71 -15.73 -25.86
N GLU A 275 10.34 -15.51 -27.02
CA GLU A 275 11.77 -15.19 -27.12
C GLU A 275 12.12 -13.78 -26.62
N VAL A 276 11.16 -12.85 -26.65
CA VAL A 276 11.39 -11.41 -26.35
C VAL A 276 10.63 -10.95 -25.11
N GLN A 277 10.13 -11.91 -24.33
CA GLN A 277 9.21 -11.65 -23.24
C GLN A 277 9.92 -11.59 -21.88
N LYS A 278 9.44 -10.68 -21.04
CA LYS A 278 9.83 -10.47 -19.65
C LYS A 278 8.61 -10.68 -18.76
N THR A 279 8.69 -11.63 -17.84
CA THR A 279 7.66 -11.87 -16.81
C THR A 279 8.10 -11.22 -15.52
N TYR A 280 7.20 -10.45 -14.92
CA TYR A 280 7.36 -9.89 -13.59
C TYR A 280 6.31 -10.50 -12.67
N ILE A 281 6.73 -10.94 -11.49
CA ILE A 281 5.84 -11.32 -10.38
C ILE A 281 6.18 -10.44 -9.21
N ASP A 282 5.21 -9.66 -8.73
CA ASP A 282 5.39 -8.66 -7.67
C ASP A 282 6.63 -7.78 -7.91
N ASP A 283 6.75 -7.30 -9.15
CA ASP A 283 7.85 -6.47 -9.66
C ASP A 283 9.23 -7.17 -9.76
N ILE A 284 9.31 -8.48 -9.51
CA ILE A 284 10.54 -9.28 -9.66
C ILE A 284 10.57 -9.96 -11.03
N LEU A 285 11.64 -9.73 -11.78
CA LEU A 285 11.87 -10.36 -13.09
C LEU A 285 12.19 -11.86 -12.94
N ILE A 286 11.43 -12.70 -13.64
CA ILE A 286 11.68 -14.15 -13.71
C ILE A 286 12.38 -14.47 -15.04
N ASN A 287 13.60 -15.02 -14.94
CA ASN A 287 14.46 -15.29 -16.09
C ASN A 287 14.25 -16.66 -16.75
N ASN A 288 13.57 -17.61 -16.11
CA ASN A 288 13.33 -18.97 -16.63
C ASN A 288 11.84 -19.28 -16.69
N LEU A 289 11.28 -19.23 -17.90
CA LEU A 289 9.84 -19.43 -18.18
C LEU A 289 9.49 -20.85 -18.65
N ASP A 290 10.48 -21.59 -19.15
CA ASP A 290 10.30 -22.96 -19.65
C ASP A 290 10.18 -24.00 -18.52
N SER A 291 10.51 -23.60 -17.28
CA SER A 291 10.43 -24.44 -16.09
C SER A 291 9.27 -24.02 -15.19
N GLU A 292 8.63 -25.01 -14.57
CA GLU A 292 7.81 -24.81 -13.39
C GLU A 292 8.63 -24.07 -12.33
N PHE A 293 8.09 -22.96 -11.82
CA PHE A 293 8.69 -22.21 -10.73
C PHE A 293 7.74 -22.16 -9.54
N THR A 294 8.31 -22.08 -8.34
CA THR A 294 7.55 -22.08 -7.09
C THR A 294 7.41 -20.66 -6.59
N ILE A 295 6.21 -20.32 -6.15
CA ILE A 295 5.93 -19.06 -5.45
C ILE A 295 5.21 -19.36 -4.13
N ASP A 296 5.29 -18.42 -3.20
CA ASP A 296 4.51 -18.50 -1.98
C ASP A 296 3.01 -18.45 -2.28
N SER A 297 2.18 -18.96 -1.36
CA SER A 297 0.74 -18.79 -1.53
C SER A 297 0.34 -17.35 -1.22
N GLY A 298 -0.60 -16.79 -1.96
CA GLY A 298 -1.04 -15.43 -1.73
C GLY A 298 -1.62 -14.76 -2.97
N VAL A 299 -1.94 -13.48 -2.84
CA VAL A 299 -2.29 -12.66 -3.99
C VAL A 299 -1.01 -12.15 -4.63
N HIS A 300 -0.76 -12.56 -5.87
CA HIS A 300 0.41 -12.13 -6.63
C HIS A 300 -0.03 -11.35 -7.86
N PHE A 301 0.69 -10.27 -8.18
CA PHE A 301 0.52 -9.54 -9.43
C PHE A 301 1.53 -10.03 -10.46
N ILE A 302 1.04 -10.46 -11.61
CA ILE A 302 1.85 -11.03 -12.67
C ILE A 302 1.71 -10.17 -13.91
N GLN A 303 2.83 -9.71 -14.46
CA GLN A 303 2.89 -8.87 -15.64
C GLN A 303 3.79 -9.48 -16.72
N PHE A 304 3.31 -9.43 -17.96
CA PHE A 304 3.95 -9.92 -19.15
C PHE A 304 4.22 -8.74 -20.09
N THR A 305 5.50 -8.53 -20.42
CA THR A 305 5.94 -7.48 -21.35
C THR A 305 6.73 -8.15 -22.46
N ALA A 306 6.42 -7.88 -23.73
CA ALA A 306 7.18 -8.38 -24.86
C ALA A 306 7.34 -7.29 -25.92
N GLU A 307 8.51 -7.21 -26.53
CA GLU A 307 8.81 -6.19 -27.54
C GLU A 307 7.91 -6.40 -28.78
N GLY A 308 7.25 -5.32 -29.24
CA GLY A 308 6.31 -5.39 -30.36
C GLY A 308 4.92 -5.96 -30.01
N TYR A 309 4.61 -6.20 -28.73
CA TYR A 309 3.30 -6.65 -28.26
C TYR A 309 2.73 -5.70 -27.19
N LYS A 310 1.40 -5.74 -26.99
CA LYS A 310 0.74 -5.04 -25.88
C LYS A 310 1.05 -5.74 -24.54
N ASN A 311 1.32 -4.95 -23.50
CA ASN A 311 1.53 -5.47 -22.14
C ASN A 311 0.25 -6.11 -21.59
N ALA A 312 0.40 -7.22 -20.88
CA ALA A 312 -0.70 -7.92 -20.19
C ALA A 312 -0.35 -8.10 -18.71
N GLY A 313 -1.33 -8.00 -17.81
CA GLY A 313 -1.09 -8.27 -16.40
C GLY A 313 -2.38 -8.58 -15.64
N THR A 314 -2.26 -9.33 -14.55
CA THR A 314 -3.40 -9.73 -13.70
C THR A 314 -2.95 -9.96 -12.26
N SER A 315 -3.89 -9.85 -11.32
CA SER A 315 -3.71 -10.26 -9.93
C SER A 315 -4.55 -11.51 -9.65
N TYR A 316 -3.96 -12.52 -9.03
CA TYR A 316 -4.67 -13.77 -8.70
C TYR A 316 -4.24 -14.31 -7.33
N TYR A 317 -5.17 -14.99 -6.64
CA TYR A 317 -4.91 -15.65 -5.35
C TYR A 317 -4.51 -17.11 -5.58
N PHE A 318 -3.25 -17.42 -5.28
CA PHE A 318 -2.68 -18.76 -5.38
C PHE A 318 -2.79 -19.50 -4.04
N GLU A 319 -3.50 -20.62 -4.04
CA GLU A 319 -3.66 -21.50 -2.89
C GLU A 319 -2.43 -22.42 -2.75
N GLY A 320 -1.92 -22.57 -1.53
CA GLY A 320 -0.70 -23.32 -1.28
C GLY A 320 -0.84 -24.82 -1.55
N GLY A 321 0.24 -25.46 -2.03
CA GLY A 321 0.27 -26.90 -2.32
C GLY A 321 -0.47 -27.31 -3.60
N GLN A 322 -0.91 -26.35 -4.42
CA GLN A 322 -1.54 -26.57 -5.72
C GLN A 322 -0.57 -26.22 -6.86
N SER A 323 -0.86 -26.76 -8.06
CA SER A 323 -0.18 -26.39 -9.30
C SER A 323 -1.12 -25.62 -10.23
N TYR A 324 -0.64 -24.51 -10.78
CA TYR A 324 -1.39 -23.60 -11.63
C TYR A 324 -0.79 -23.49 -13.04
N LEU A 325 -1.65 -23.39 -14.05
CA LEU A 325 -1.28 -23.09 -15.44
C LEU A 325 -1.84 -21.73 -15.85
N ILE A 326 -0.96 -20.80 -16.20
CA ILE A 326 -1.32 -19.45 -16.68
C ILE A 326 -1.11 -19.41 -18.19
N THR A 327 -2.18 -19.19 -18.95
CA THR A 327 -2.10 -19.01 -20.41
C THR A 327 -2.27 -17.54 -20.76
N VAL A 328 -1.31 -16.97 -21.48
CA VAL A 328 -1.29 -15.56 -21.89
C VAL A 328 -1.33 -15.45 -23.40
N ASN A 329 -2.32 -14.73 -23.91
CA ASN A 329 -2.45 -14.44 -25.34
C ASN A 329 -2.04 -12.99 -25.62
N LEU A 330 -0.82 -12.79 -26.13
CA LEU A 330 -0.28 -11.46 -26.44
C LEU A 330 -0.72 -11.00 -27.84
N VAL A 331 -1.13 -9.74 -27.94
CA VAL A 331 -1.58 -9.10 -29.18
C VAL A 331 -0.46 -8.20 -29.72
N LYS A 332 -0.12 -8.36 -31.00
CA LYS A 332 0.91 -7.57 -31.67
C LYS A 332 0.51 -6.09 -31.72
N THR A 333 1.47 -5.21 -31.51
CA THR A 333 1.31 -3.77 -31.69
C THR A 333 1.35 -3.46 -33.19
N GLU A 334 0.31 -2.82 -33.71
CA GLU A 334 0.25 -2.37 -35.10
C GLU A 334 1.04 -1.06 -35.24
N GLU A 335 2.08 -1.07 -36.09
CA GLU A 335 2.79 0.14 -36.47
C GLU A 335 2.10 0.76 -37.68
N THR A 336 1.51 1.94 -37.51
CA THR A 336 0.79 2.67 -38.55
C THR A 336 1.57 3.94 -38.90
N THR A 337 1.81 4.18 -40.19
CA THR A 337 2.37 5.46 -40.64
C THR A 337 1.24 6.48 -40.80
N ILE A 338 1.39 7.68 -40.23
CA ILE A 338 0.48 8.80 -40.43
C ILE A 338 1.21 10.05 -40.92
N TYR A 339 0.47 10.92 -41.60
CA TYR A 339 0.94 12.24 -42.02
C TYR A 339 0.25 13.33 -41.22
N LEU A 340 1.00 14.37 -40.86
CA LEU A 340 0.52 15.51 -40.10
C LEU A 340 0.66 16.78 -40.91
N GLY A 341 -0.32 17.67 -40.80
CA GLY A 341 -0.29 18.98 -41.42
C GLY A 341 -1.02 20.04 -40.62
N SER A 342 -0.72 21.31 -40.90
CA SER A 342 -1.45 22.45 -40.38
C SER A 342 -2.38 23.01 -41.46
N HIS A 343 -3.55 23.53 -41.07
CA HIS A 343 -4.45 24.22 -42.01
C HIS A 343 -3.87 25.51 -42.61
N LYS A 344 -2.86 26.08 -41.96
CA LYS A 344 -2.08 27.23 -42.44
C LYS A 344 -0.63 26.80 -42.48
N GLU A 345 0.08 27.11 -43.55
CA GLU A 345 1.53 26.88 -43.62
C GLU A 345 2.19 27.66 -42.47
N LEU A 346 2.76 26.90 -41.52
CA LEU A 346 3.44 27.41 -40.34
C LEU A 346 4.80 26.71 -40.32
N GLY A 347 5.89 27.48 -40.22
CA GLY A 347 7.23 26.92 -40.03
C GLY A 347 7.35 26.30 -38.64
N GLY A 348 7.77 25.04 -38.55
CA GLY A 348 7.89 24.31 -37.30
C GLY A 348 7.97 22.80 -37.47
N SER A 349 8.08 22.09 -36.34
CA SER A 349 8.15 20.63 -36.28
C SER A 349 6.97 20.05 -35.49
N PHE A 350 6.50 18.88 -35.93
CA PHE A 350 5.53 18.09 -35.18
C PHE A 350 6.26 17.10 -34.28
N LEU A 351 5.86 17.00 -33.02
CA LEU A 351 6.36 16.04 -32.05
C LEU A 351 5.21 15.18 -31.53
N ILE A 352 5.43 13.88 -31.45
CA ILE A 352 4.50 12.92 -30.84
C ILE A 352 5.29 12.04 -29.88
N ASN A 353 4.83 11.94 -28.63
CA ASN A 353 5.45 11.09 -27.61
C ASN A 353 6.98 11.26 -27.47
N GLY A 354 7.50 12.48 -27.71
CA GLY A 354 8.94 12.80 -27.63
C GLY A 354 9.73 12.58 -28.93
N SER A 355 9.13 12.00 -29.96
CA SER A 355 9.75 11.81 -31.28
C SER A 355 9.32 12.90 -32.27
N SER A 356 10.26 13.50 -32.98
CA SER A 356 9.98 14.47 -34.04
C SER A 356 9.52 13.75 -35.31
N ALA A 357 8.45 14.23 -35.93
CA ALA A 357 8.03 13.78 -37.25
C ALA A 357 9.07 14.20 -38.30
N GLN A 358 9.28 13.34 -39.30
CA GLN A 358 10.15 13.63 -40.43
C GLN A 358 9.50 14.70 -41.31
N ALA A 359 10.22 15.77 -41.64
CA ALA A 359 9.70 16.85 -42.47
C ALA A 359 9.55 16.42 -43.94
N LEU A 360 8.41 16.72 -44.55
CA LEU A 360 8.15 16.58 -45.98
C LEU A 360 8.32 17.92 -46.70
N THR A 361 8.51 17.84 -48.01
CA THR A 361 8.69 18.98 -48.92
C THR A 361 7.54 20.00 -48.87
N ASP A 362 6.35 19.57 -48.43
CA ASP A 362 5.11 20.35 -48.42
C ASP A 362 4.79 20.97 -47.04
N GLY A 363 5.76 21.04 -46.11
CA GLY A 363 5.52 21.53 -44.73
C GLY A 363 4.67 20.58 -43.86
N LYS A 364 4.57 19.31 -44.28
CA LYS A 364 3.89 18.22 -43.56
C LYS A 364 4.91 17.35 -42.82
N GLY A 365 4.47 16.63 -41.79
CA GLY A 365 5.29 15.66 -41.07
C GLY A 365 4.86 14.23 -41.36
N ARG A 366 5.80 13.29 -41.39
CA ARG A 366 5.54 11.83 -41.40
C ARG A 366 6.05 11.21 -40.12
N ILE A 367 5.25 10.34 -39.51
CA ILE A 367 5.62 9.64 -38.28
C ILE A 367 4.93 8.29 -38.19
N VAL A 368 5.64 7.32 -37.61
CA VAL A 368 5.14 5.98 -37.31
C VAL A 368 4.60 5.99 -35.89
N ILE A 369 3.39 5.47 -35.71
CA ILE A 369 2.68 5.43 -34.43
C ILE A 369 2.18 4.02 -34.14
N ASN A 370 1.99 3.70 -32.86
CA ASN A 370 1.68 2.35 -32.38
C ASN A 370 0.18 2.03 -32.40
N GLY A 371 -0.58 2.60 -33.35
CA GLY A 371 -2.03 2.43 -33.48
C GLY A 371 -2.90 3.02 -32.36
N ASN A 372 -2.34 3.39 -31.21
CA ASN A 372 -3.05 4.01 -30.09
C ASN A 372 -3.36 5.49 -30.34
N ALA A 373 -4.29 6.06 -29.56
CA ALA A 373 -4.60 7.48 -29.61
C ALA A 373 -3.34 8.36 -29.43
N VAL A 374 -3.23 9.39 -30.28
CA VAL A 374 -2.04 10.23 -30.37
C VAL A 374 -2.32 11.59 -29.76
N LEU A 375 -1.50 11.99 -28.79
CA LEU A 375 -1.36 13.36 -28.34
C LEU A 375 -0.03 13.89 -28.89
N GLY A 376 -0.08 15.00 -29.61
CA GLY A 376 1.12 15.62 -30.19
C GLY A 376 1.18 17.11 -29.93
N GLU A 377 2.39 17.64 -30.10
CA GLU A 377 2.73 19.05 -29.97
C GLU A 377 3.33 19.54 -31.29
N PHE A 378 2.98 20.75 -31.71
CA PHE A 378 3.62 21.44 -32.81
C PHE A 378 4.41 22.61 -32.25
N ILE A 379 5.70 22.68 -32.59
CA ILE A 379 6.63 23.72 -32.12
C ILE A 379 7.05 24.57 -33.32
N THR A 380 6.74 25.87 -33.26
CA THR A 380 7.22 26.85 -34.24
C THR A 380 8.67 27.23 -34.01
N GLU A 381 9.32 27.83 -35.00
CA GLU A 381 10.69 28.40 -34.89
C GLU A 381 10.80 29.41 -33.73
N ASP A 382 9.74 30.16 -33.46
CA ASP A 382 9.64 31.13 -32.35
C ASP A 382 9.36 30.48 -30.98
N LYS A 383 9.48 29.15 -30.86
CA LYS A 383 9.18 28.34 -29.65
C LYS A 383 7.75 28.42 -29.15
N ASN A 384 6.81 28.97 -29.93
CA ASN A 384 5.39 28.85 -29.63
C ASN A 384 4.93 27.41 -29.88
N THR A 385 4.06 26.90 -29.01
CA THR A 385 3.58 25.52 -29.08
C THR A 385 2.08 25.46 -29.35
N ALA A 386 1.61 24.33 -29.86
CA ALA A 386 0.20 24.02 -30.03
C ALA A 386 -0.04 22.51 -29.91
N TYR A 387 -1.02 22.10 -29.11
CA TYR A 387 -1.34 20.69 -28.90
C TYR A 387 -2.43 20.20 -29.85
N PHE A 388 -2.33 18.95 -30.30
CA PHE A 388 -3.33 18.29 -31.13
C PHE A 388 -3.57 16.86 -30.67
N TYR A 389 -4.78 16.35 -30.93
CA TYR A 389 -5.20 15.01 -30.53
C TYR A 389 -5.86 14.25 -31.67
N ILE A 390 -5.46 12.99 -31.83
CA ILE A 390 -5.99 12.04 -32.81
C ILE A 390 -6.53 10.83 -32.03
N PRO A 391 -7.84 10.56 -32.04
CA PRO A 391 -8.41 9.41 -31.36
C PRO A 391 -8.12 8.11 -32.14
N GLU A 392 -7.96 7.00 -31.42
CA GLU A 392 -7.64 5.67 -31.95
C GLU A 392 -8.58 5.24 -33.08
N ASN A 393 -9.90 5.44 -32.90
CA ASN A 393 -10.91 5.07 -33.87
C ASN A 393 -10.90 5.88 -35.19
N LYS A 394 -10.04 6.89 -35.31
CA LYS A 394 -9.87 7.69 -36.53
C LYS A 394 -8.50 7.50 -37.17
N ILE A 395 -7.64 6.64 -36.62
CA ILE A 395 -6.32 6.35 -37.16
C ILE A 395 -6.49 5.44 -38.38
N ILE A 396 -5.97 5.90 -39.52
CA ILE A 396 -5.96 5.17 -40.79
C ILE A 396 -4.54 5.23 -41.33
N GLU A 397 -4.06 4.11 -41.85
CA GLU A 397 -2.77 3.99 -42.51
C GLU A 397 -2.65 4.99 -43.68
N ASP A 398 -1.52 5.69 -43.73
CA ASP A 398 -1.22 6.76 -44.68
C ASP A 398 -2.22 7.94 -44.69
N GLY A 399 -3.02 8.08 -43.63
CA GLY A 399 -3.94 9.21 -43.46
C GLY A 399 -3.23 10.53 -43.20
N LEU A 400 -3.70 11.62 -43.83
CA LEU A 400 -3.25 12.99 -43.53
C LEU A 400 -4.18 13.65 -42.51
N TYR A 401 -3.65 14.01 -41.36
CA TYR A 401 -4.35 14.70 -40.28
C TYR A 401 -3.99 16.18 -40.26
N THR A 402 -4.98 17.04 -40.50
CA THR A 402 -4.79 18.50 -40.44
C THR A 402 -5.41 19.09 -39.17
N ALA A 403 -4.67 19.98 -38.52
CA ALA A 403 -5.14 20.70 -37.33
C ALA A 403 -5.18 22.22 -37.55
N LYS A 404 -6.17 22.89 -36.95
CA LYS A 404 -6.21 24.36 -36.86
C LYS A 404 -5.40 24.82 -35.65
N LEU A 405 -4.08 24.77 -35.79
CA LEU A 405 -3.13 25.10 -34.73
C LEU A 405 -3.21 26.59 -34.39
N LYS A 406 -3.30 26.89 -33.08
CA LYS A 406 -3.16 28.24 -32.53
C LYS A 406 -1.86 28.27 -31.75
N THR A 407 -0.79 28.73 -32.40
CA THR A 407 0.54 28.78 -31.81
C THR A 407 0.62 30.00 -30.89
N VAL A 408 0.77 29.74 -29.59
CA VAL A 408 0.93 30.78 -28.57
C VAL A 408 1.94 30.28 -27.56
N ASN A 409 2.75 31.16 -26.99
CA ASN A 409 3.49 30.83 -25.77
C ASN A 409 2.48 30.70 -24.62
N HIS A 410 2.02 29.47 -24.38
CA HIS A 410 0.97 29.19 -23.40
C HIS A 410 1.39 29.60 -21.99
N THR A 411 2.65 29.41 -21.61
CA THR A 411 3.18 29.79 -20.30
C THR A 411 3.04 31.28 -20.05
N ASP A 412 3.61 32.12 -20.93
CA ASP A 412 3.59 33.57 -20.75
C ASP A 412 2.16 34.13 -20.86
N PHE A 413 1.34 33.55 -21.74
CA PHE A 413 -0.04 33.96 -21.92
C PHE A 413 -0.89 33.66 -20.68
N ILE A 414 -0.77 32.47 -20.09
CA ILE A 414 -1.50 32.07 -18.88
C ILE A 414 -1.01 32.87 -17.68
N GLU A 415 0.31 33.04 -17.52
CA GLU A 415 0.91 33.81 -16.42
C GLU A 415 0.43 35.25 -16.40
N LYS A 416 0.39 35.91 -17.56
CA LYS A 416 -0.13 37.27 -17.69
C LYS A 416 -1.58 37.37 -17.24
N ARG A 417 -2.44 36.46 -17.70
CA ARG A 417 -3.87 36.43 -17.32
C ARG A 417 -4.08 36.10 -15.86
N ARG A 418 -3.28 35.18 -15.31
CA ARG A 418 -3.31 34.82 -13.90
C ARG A 418 -2.97 36.02 -13.01
N ARG A 419 -1.97 36.81 -13.39
CA ARG A 419 -1.60 38.05 -12.67
C ARG A 419 -2.73 39.08 -12.68
N GLU A 420 -3.35 39.31 -13.83
CA GLU A 420 -4.48 40.24 -13.98
C GLU A 420 -5.72 39.79 -13.17
N MET A 421 -6.00 38.48 -13.16
CA MET A 421 -7.06 37.88 -12.35
C MET A 421 -6.78 38.03 -10.84
N TYR A 422 -5.57 37.73 -10.37
CA TYR A 422 -5.25 37.89 -8.95
C TYR A 422 -5.23 39.34 -8.49
N LEU A 423 -4.84 40.26 -9.36
CA LEU A 423 -4.92 41.70 -9.07
C LEU A 423 -6.37 42.14 -8.88
N SER A 424 -7.26 41.81 -9.84
CA SER A 424 -8.68 42.15 -9.74
C SER A 424 -9.38 41.47 -8.56
N TYR A 425 -9.02 40.23 -8.24
CA TYR A 425 -9.48 39.53 -7.04
C TYR A 425 -9.03 40.22 -5.75
N SER A 426 -7.76 40.61 -5.66
CA SER A 426 -7.23 41.30 -4.47
C SER A 426 -7.91 42.65 -4.25
N ILE A 427 -8.16 43.39 -5.34
CA ILE A 427 -8.90 44.66 -5.30
C ILE A 427 -10.37 44.44 -4.88
N LEU A 428 -11.00 43.36 -5.34
CA LEU A 428 -12.34 42.98 -4.88
C LEU A 428 -12.36 42.70 -3.38
N VAL A 429 -11.48 41.84 -2.87
CA VAL A 429 -11.42 41.49 -1.44
C VAL A 429 -11.17 42.72 -0.58
N THR A 430 -10.23 43.58 -0.97
CA THR A 430 -9.95 44.83 -0.24
C THR A 430 -11.13 45.80 -0.29
N SER A 431 -11.87 45.88 -1.40
CA SER A 431 -13.08 46.70 -1.50
C SER A 431 -14.23 46.23 -0.60
N LEU A 432 -14.31 44.93 -0.28
CA LEU A 432 -15.39 44.36 0.53
C LEU A 432 -15.27 44.77 2.00
N ILE A 433 -14.06 45.02 2.52
CA ILE A 433 -13.82 45.43 3.90
C ILE A 433 -14.62 46.70 4.27
N PRO A 434 -14.46 47.84 3.58
CA PRO A 434 -15.24 49.04 3.90
C PRO A 434 -16.74 48.83 3.67
N THR A 435 -17.14 48.01 2.70
CA THR A 435 -18.55 47.68 2.43
C THR A 435 -19.22 46.92 3.57
N ILE A 436 -18.54 45.92 4.14
CA ILE A 436 -19.03 45.17 5.29
C ILE A 436 -19.14 46.07 6.51
N ILE A 437 -18.13 46.92 6.76
CA ILE A 437 -18.12 47.87 7.88
C ILE A 437 -19.28 48.86 7.74
N CYS A 438 -19.42 49.53 6.59
CA CYS A 438 -20.47 50.54 6.38
C CYS A 438 -21.88 49.92 6.40
N SER A 439 -22.06 48.74 5.82
CA SER A 439 -23.36 48.04 5.85
C SER A 439 -23.74 47.61 7.28
N GLY A 440 -22.75 47.14 8.06
CA GLY A 440 -22.93 46.79 9.48
C GLY A 440 -23.31 48.00 10.34
N THR A 441 -22.66 49.15 10.14
CA THR A 441 -22.99 50.39 10.87
C THR A 441 -24.38 50.90 10.48
N VAL A 442 -24.75 50.87 9.20
CA VAL A 442 -26.11 51.23 8.73
C VAL A 442 -27.18 50.34 9.38
N LYS A 443 -26.98 49.02 9.42
CA LYS A 443 -27.91 48.10 10.09
C LYS A 443 -28.06 48.43 11.58
N SER A 444 -26.95 48.76 12.24
CA SER A 444 -26.94 49.15 13.66
C SER A 444 -27.74 50.43 13.90
N TYR A 445 -27.55 51.48 13.09
CA TYR A 445 -28.32 52.72 13.18
C TYR A 445 -29.81 52.51 12.87
N LYS A 446 -30.15 51.72 11.84
CA LYS A 446 -31.55 51.38 11.52
C LYS A 446 -32.23 50.63 12.66
N ALA A 447 -31.54 49.68 13.31
CA ALA A 447 -32.08 48.94 14.44
C ALA A 447 -32.35 49.84 15.66
N ILE A 448 -31.49 50.84 15.92
CA ILE A 448 -31.68 51.82 17.00
C ILE A 448 -32.86 52.76 16.68
N LEU A 449 -33.00 53.20 15.43
CA LEU A 449 -34.06 54.11 15.00
C LEU A 449 -35.43 53.44 14.84
N ALA A 450 -35.49 52.12 14.66
CA ALA A 450 -36.74 51.36 14.52
C ALA A 450 -37.40 51.00 15.86
N ASP A 451 -36.70 51.14 16.99
CA ASP A 451 -37.20 50.81 18.33
C ASP A 451 -37.74 52.08 19.04
N PRO A 452 -39.06 52.20 19.24
CA PRO A 452 -39.69 53.39 19.83
C PRO A 452 -39.25 53.67 21.28
N GLN A 453 -38.85 52.64 22.03
CA GLN A 453 -38.41 52.77 23.42
C GLN A 453 -36.97 53.32 23.50
N LYS A 454 -36.12 52.92 22.55
CA LYS A 454 -34.75 53.44 22.44
C LYS A 454 -34.73 54.86 21.88
N GLN A 455 -35.61 55.18 20.93
CA GLN A 455 -35.69 56.50 20.32
C GLN A 455 -35.97 57.63 21.32
N LYS A 456 -36.83 57.38 22.32
CA LYS A 456 -37.14 58.34 23.40
C LYS A 456 -35.98 58.62 24.37
N LYS A 457 -34.97 57.75 24.40
CA LYS A 457 -33.76 57.88 25.24
C LYS A 457 -32.56 58.45 24.49
N ILE A 458 -32.75 58.88 23.24
CA ILE A 458 -31.68 59.43 22.41
C ILE A 458 -31.69 60.94 22.49
N ASP A 459 -30.64 61.49 23.11
CA ASP A 459 -30.33 62.91 23.01
C ASP A 459 -29.93 63.26 21.56
N ASN A 460 -30.36 64.43 21.08
CA ASN A 460 -30.08 64.95 19.73
C ASN A 460 -30.46 63.99 18.58
N LEU A 461 -31.70 63.51 18.58
CA LEU A 461 -32.24 62.58 17.57
C LEU A 461 -31.99 63.03 16.11
N ASN A 462 -32.15 64.31 15.81
CA ASN A 462 -31.94 64.86 14.46
C ASN A 462 -30.48 64.73 13.98
N GLU A 463 -29.51 64.85 14.89
CA GLU A 463 -28.09 64.70 14.59
C GLU A 463 -27.72 63.23 14.32
N LYS A 464 -28.32 62.30 15.07
CA LYS A 464 -28.15 60.85 14.81
C LYS A 464 -28.80 60.41 13.50
N ILE A 465 -29.95 60.98 13.13
CA ILE A 465 -30.57 60.73 11.82
C ILE A 465 -29.68 61.25 10.69
N SER A 466 -29.13 62.46 10.81
CA SER A 466 -28.17 63.01 9.85
C SER A 466 -26.92 62.14 9.71
N THR A 467 -26.37 61.66 10.83
CA THR A 467 -25.23 60.74 10.85
C THR A 467 -25.55 59.39 10.20
N ALA A 468 -26.72 58.82 10.47
CA ALA A 468 -27.19 57.60 9.82
C ALA A 468 -27.30 57.76 8.30
N ASN A 469 -27.79 58.92 7.81
CA ASN A 469 -27.88 59.21 6.38
C ASN A 469 -26.49 59.29 5.71
N LYS A 470 -25.48 59.84 6.41
CA LYS A 470 -24.09 59.82 5.92
C LYS A 470 -23.54 58.40 5.81
N TRP A 471 -23.84 57.53 6.78
CA TRP A 471 -23.46 56.11 6.72
C TRP A 471 -24.20 55.35 5.61
N VAL A 472 -25.47 55.67 5.34
CA VAL A 472 -26.21 55.11 4.20
C VAL A 472 -25.56 55.52 2.89
N LEU A 473 -25.20 56.80 2.73
CA LEU A 473 -24.49 57.27 1.55
C LEU A 473 -23.14 56.56 1.38
N ALA A 474 -22.34 56.48 2.46
CA ALA A 474 -21.06 55.78 2.46
C ALA A 474 -21.20 54.29 2.10
N SER A 475 -22.21 53.61 2.64
CA SER A 475 -22.52 52.21 2.34
C SER A 475 -22.94 52.01 0.88
N ASN A 476 -23.69 52.94 0.30
CA ASN A 476 -24.07 52.86 -1.11
C ASN A 476 -22.85 53.06 -2.03
N ILE A 477 -21.98 54.01 -1.70
CA ILE A 477 -20.74 54.26 -2.44
C ILE A 477 -19.80 53.05 -2.37
N SER A 478 -19.55 52.54 -1.16
CA SER A 478 -18.67 51.39 -0.97
C SER A 478 -19.22 50.15 -1.67
N SER A 479 -20.54 49.91 -1.59
CA SER A 479 -21.19 48.80 -2.29
C SER A 479 -21.07 48.95 -3.80
N GLY A 480 -21.23 50.16 -4.34
CA GLY A 480 -21.03 50.45 -5.76
C GLY A 480 -19.61 50.13 -6.23
N ILE A 481 -18.60 50.49 -5.44
CA ILE A 481 -17.19 50.16 -5.70
C ILE A 481 -16.99 48.65 -5.69
N SER A 482 -17.47 47.94 -4.66
CA SER A 482 -17.35 46.48 -4.58
C SER A 482 -18.03 45.77 -5.76
N ILE A 483 -19.19 46.26 -6.21
CA ILE A 483 -19.89 45.71 -7.38
C ILE A 483 -19.06 45.93 -8.65
N ALA A 484 -18.49 47.12 -8.84
CA ALA A 484 -17.62 47.39 -9.99
C ALA A 484 -16.37 46.49 -9.99
N CYS A 485 -15.74 46.31 -8.83
CA CYS A 485 -14.61 45.39 -8.66
C CYS A 485 -15.02 43.93 -8.94
N ALA A 486 -16.23 43.52 -8.54
CA ALA A 486 -16.73 42.17 -8.78
C ALA A 486 -16.97 41.90 -10.28
N VAL A 487 -17.54 42.88 -10.99
CA VAL A 487 -17.71 42.79 -12.45
C VAL A 487 -16.36 42.72 -13.16
N TRP A 488 -15.38 43.51 -12.72
CA TRP A 488 -14.03 43.46 -13.28
C TRP A 488 -13.35 42.12 -13.03
N PHE A 489 -13.44 41.57 -11.82
CA PHE A 489 -12.92 40.24 -11.51
C PHE A 489 -13.58 39.16 -12.37
N ALA A 490 -14.91 39.18 -12.52
CA ALA A 490 -15.63 38.21 -13.36
C ALA A 490 -15.16 38.27 -14.83
N PHE A 491 -14.87 39.46 -15.35
CA PHE A 491 -14.33 39.64 -16.70
C PHE A 491 -12.92 39.05 -16.85
N GLU A 492 -12.01 39.32 -15.90
CA GLU A 492 -10.65 38.76 -15.95
C GLU A 492 -10.63 37.25 -15.71
N LEU A 493 -11.54 36.75 -14.87
CA LEU A 493 -11.74 35.31 -14.66
C LEU A 493 -12.17 34.61 -15.96
N TYR A 494 -13.12 35.19 -16.70
CA TYR A 494 -13.50 34.67 -18.01
C TYR A 494 -12.32 34.64 -18.99
N ARG A 495 -11.52 35.71 -19.03
CA ARG A 495 -10.32 35.76 -19.90
C ARG A 495 -9.27 34.72 -19.48
N TYR A 496 -9.08 34.49 -18.19
CA TYR A 496 -8.23 33.43 -17.68
C TYR A 496 -8.73 32.05 -18.11
N PHE A 497 -10.02 31.75 -17.99
CA PHE A 497 -10.56 30.47 -18.47
C PHE A 497 -10.40 30.29 -19.98
N THR A 498 -10.57 31.34 -20.78
CA THR A 498 -10.30 31.25 -22.22
C THR A 498 -8.82 31.00 -22.53
N ALA A 499 -7.91 31.51 -21.70
CA ALA A 499 -6.48 31.24 -21.83
C ALA A 499 -6.11 29.83 -21.38
N ALA A 500 -6.66 29.34 -20.27
CA ALA A 500 -6.48 27.96 -19.81
C ALA A 500 -7.02 26.96 -20.86
N ASN A 501 -8.16 27.26 -21.47
CA ASN A 501 -8.74 26.45 -22.54
C ASN A 501 -7.87 26.41 -23.81
N SER A 502 -6.94 27.35 -23.99
CA SER A 502 -6.02 27.34 -25.14
C SER A 502 -5.00 26.21 -25.11
N VAL A 503 -4.77 25.61 -23.93
CA VAL A 503 -3.85 24.47 -23.74
C VAL A 503 -4.49 23.15 -24.16
N LEU A 504 -5.82 23.09 -24.23
CA LEU A 504 -6.48 21.86 -24.63
C LEU A 504 -6.14 21.51 -26.09
N PRO A 505 -5.88 20.21 -26.37
CA PRO A 505 -5.49 19.79 -27.70
C PRO A 505 -6.62 19.99 -28.71
N VAL A 506 -6.26 20.49 -29.89
CA VAL A 506 -7.20 20.67 -30.99
C VAL A 506 -7.46 19.33 -31.68
N SER A 507 -8.72 19.00 -31.94
CA SER A 507 -9.09 17.80 -32.70
C SER A 507 -8.62 17.92 -34.15
N THR A 508 -8.02 16.87 -34.69
CA THR A 508 -7.60 16.81 -36.10
C THR A 508 -8.75 16.41 -37.03
N SER A 509 -8.67 16.86 -38.29
CA SER A 509 -9.53 16.40 -39.38
C SER A 509 -8.73 15.53 -40.35
N LEU A 510 -9.30 14.39 -40.73
CA LEU A 510 -8.71 13.47 -41.68
C LEU A 510 -8.99 13.92 -43.12
N GLN A 511 -7.95 13.92 -43.96
CA GLN A 511 -8.06 14.00 -45.42
C GLN A 511 -7.75 12.63 -46.02
N THR A 512 -8.77 12.00 -46.62
CA THR A 512 -8.71 10.61 -47.11
C THR A 512 -8.05 10.43 -48.48
N ASN A 513 -7.76 11.51 -49.22
CA ASN A 513 -7.18 11.46 -50.58
C ASN A 513 -5.84 12.19 -50.64
N TYR A 514 -4.93 11.90 -49.73
CA TYR A 514 -3.58 12.46 -49.77
C TYR A 514 -2.62 11.50 -50.49
N ILE A 515 -1.90 12.04 -51.48
CA ILE A 515 -0.79 11.33 -52.14
C ILE A 515 0.49 11.89 -51.52
N PRO A 516 1.31 11.06 -50.85
CA PRO A 516 2.51 11.56 -50.18
C PRO A 516 3.53 12.10 -51.19
N ALA A 517 4.00 13.33 -50.96
CA ALA A 517 5.16 13.88 -51.66
C ALA A 517 6.44 13.12 -51.26
N PRO A 518 7.46 13.04 -52.13
CA PRO A 518 8.71 12.38 -51.80
C PRO A 518 9.34 13.03 -50.56
N VAL A 519 9.84 12.18 -49.67
CA VAL A 519 10.58 12.56 -48.47
C VAL A 519 11.82 13.33 -48.91
N LYS A 520 12.13 14.48 -48.29
CA LYS A 520 13.44 15.12 -48.48
C LYS A 520 14.49 14.16 -47.95
N GLU A 521 15.24 13.53 -48.84
CA GLU A 521 16.50 12.88 -48.47
C GLU A 521 17.44 13.99 -47.98
N GLU A 522 17.72 14.04 -46.68
CA GLU A 522 18.95 14.64 -46.21
C GLU A 522 20.07 13.79 -46.79
N GLN A 523 20.78 14.33 -47.79
CA GLN A 523 21.99 13.71 -48.29
C GLN A 523 22.92 13.50 -47.08
N PRO A 524 23.42 12.27 -46.84
CA PRO A 524 24.52 12.11 -45.90
C PRO A 524 25.65 13.03 -46.37
N PRO A 525 26.37 13.71 -45.46
CA PRO A 525 27.42 14.64 -45.84
C PRO A 525 28.38 13.92 -46.80
N GLN A 526 28.50 14.45 -48.01
CA GLN A 526 29.47 13.98 -48.98
C GLN A 526 30.86 14.09 -48.33
N ALA A 527 31.53 12.95 -48.19
CA ALA A 527 32.93 12.87 -47.82
C ALA A 527 33.77 13.47 -48.95
N ALA A 528 33.94 14.79 -48.93
CA ALA A 528 34.96 15.51 -49.68
C ALA A 528 35.46 16.64 -48.78
N ASP A 529 36.79 16.77 -48.69
CA ASP A 529 37.57 17.73 -47.90
C ASP A 529 37.81 17.45 -46.41
N GLN A 530 38.22 16.22 -46.08
CA GLN A 530 39.03 15.98 -44.87
C GLN A 530 40.46 15.48 -45.14
N THR A 531 40.85 15.32 -46.41
CA THR A 531 42.21 14.86 -46.75
C THR A 531 43.24 15.98 -46.84
N GLU A 532 42.85 17.26 -47.02
CA GLU A 532 43.81 18.38 -47.06
C GLU A 532 44.11 19.01 -45.68
N GLN A 533 43.28 18.78 -44.66
CA GLN A 533 43.54 19.31 -43.30
C GLN A 533 44.29 18.33 -42.39
N ALA A 534 44.34 17.03 -42.74
CA ALA A 534 45.16 16.06 -42.02
C ALA A 534 46.66 16.17 -42.39
N GLU A 535 47.00 16.60 -43.61
CA GLU A 535 48.39 16.73 -44.05
C GLU A 535 49.09 18.01 -43.54
N GLN A 536 48.33 19.04 -43.15
CA GLN A 536 48.88 20.27 -42.55
C GLN A 536 48.99 20.21 -41.02
N ALA A 537 48.25 19.33 -40.35
CA ALA A 537 48.38 19.14 -38.90
C ALA A 537 49.62 18.31 -38.52
N ASP A 538 50.06 17.39 -39.40
CA ASP A 538 51.21 16.51 -39.13
C ASP A 538 52.57 17.18 -39.41
N GLN A 539 52.62 18.23 -40.25
CA GLN A 539 53.85 19.02 -40.47
C GLN A 539 54.10 20.08 -39.38
N THR A 540 53.06 20.51 -38.66
CA THR A 540 53.21 21.49 -37.58
C THR A 540 53.68 20.82 -36.28
N ALA A 541 53.35 19.54 -36.06
CA ALA A 541 53.76 18.77 -34.88
C ALA A 541 55.24 18.31 -34.91
N GLN A 542 55.87 18.21 -36.09
CA GLN A 542 57.30 17.84 -36.20
C GLN A 542 58.27 19.04 -36.13
N THR A 543 57.76 20.27 -36.06
CA THR A 543 58.61 21.47 -35.95
C THR A 543 58.77 21.95 -34.49
N GLU A 544 57.86 21.60 -33.58
CA GLU A 544 57.94 22.01 -32.16
C GLU A 544 58.72 21.03 -31.26
N GLU A 545 58.98 19.78 -31.68
CA GLU A 545 59.82 18.83 -30.92
C GLU A 545 61.34 18.97 -31.19
N ALA A 546 61.76 19.82 -32.12
CA ALA A 546 63.18 20.06 -32.43
C ALA A 546 63.80 21.30 -31.74
N GLU A 547 63.01 22.11 -31.00
CA GLU A 547 63.47 23.39 -30.44
C GLU A 547 63.52 23.42 -28.89
N GLN A 548 63.56 22.26 -28.23
CA GLN A 548 63.69 22.15 -26.75
C GLN A 548 64.81 21.21 -26.25
N ALA A 549 65.81 20.92 -27.08
CA ALA A 549 66.97 20.12 -26.68
C ALA A 549 68.30 20.79 -27.08
N ASP A 550 68.55 22.01 -26.62
CA ASP A 550 69.93 22.52 -26.48
C ASP A 550 69.98 23.77 -25.58
N GLU A 551 70.14 23.55 -24.27
CA GLU A 551 70.77 24.55 -23.39
C GLU A 551 71.83 23.84 -22.51
N PRO A 552 73.11 24.26 -22.54
CA PRO A 552 74.21 23.54 -21.90
C PRO A 552 74.38 23.89 -20.41
N LEU A 553 74.65 22.84 -19.63
CA LEU A 553 75.23 22.91 -18.29
C LEU A 553 76.61 23.60 -18.34
N LEU A 554 76.69 24.83 -17.85
CA LEU A 554 77.95 25.47 -17.45
C LEU A 554 78.28 25.10 -16.01
N ILE A 555 79.40 24.38 -15.86
CA ILE A 555 80.16 24.17 -14.63
C ILE A 555 80.95 25.45 -14.35
N GLU A 556 81.02 25.92 -13.10
CA GLU A 556 82.29 26.33 -12.48
C GLU A 556 82.17 26.55 -10.96
N GLU A 557 83.04 25.80 -10.26
CA GLU A 557 83.59 25.90 -8.88
C GLU A 557 82.70 25.77 -7.64
#